data_AF-F2TFX1-F1
#
_entry.id   AF-F2TFX1-F1
#
_cell.length_a   1.000
_cell.length_b   1.000
_cell.length_c   1.000
_cell.angle_alpha   90.00
_cell.angle_beta   90.00
_cell.angle_gamma   90.00
#
_symmetry.space_group_name_H-M   'P 1'
#
loop_
_entity.id
_entity.type
_entity.pdbx_description
1 polymer ?
#
loop_
_entity_poly.entity_id
_entity_poly.type
_entity_poly.pdbx_seq_one_letter_code
_entity_poly.pdbx_strand_id
1 'polypeptide(L)'
;MTGDSPPLGPKPKSAIPSYLLNGQASVRMPSNVRERESLNSSIKSSFARKQVVDPDFAVPKPVPVAEIPPAAAASAGETAMPTTNEILENGVPNDQHKNISVEQSGAVNEKPLPAARRPLEISALHITSSATPTATASTLAPRPTKRNLSEPPRDPRDHTGSLTPPSAVSRPASPYTLNPPIDFDGLSWPSVGTRERLEATPEESEKRTQKLADAVRTILECIGEDPQREGLLGTPERYAKALMYFTKGYEENVRDLVNGAVFHEDHDELVIVKDIEVFSLCEHHMVPFTGKMHIGYIPDRRVLGLSKLARLAEMFSRRLQVQERLTKQVALAIAEVLKPQGVAVVMESSHLCMVMRGVQKTSSTTTTSCMLGCMRASAKTREEFLSLLNRK
;
A
#
# COMPACT_ATOMS: atom_id res chain seq x y z
N MET A 1 56.86 -5.83 -36.32
CA MET A 1 56.52 -4.80 -35.32
C MET A 1 55.41 -5.33 -34.46
N THR A 2 55.61 -5.32 -33.14
CA THR A 2 54.63 -5.76 -32.13
C THR A 2 53.65 -4.63 -31.85
N GLY A 3 52.37 -4.97 -31.66
CA GLY A 3 51.33 -4.03 -31.25
C GLY A 3 50.71 -4.51 -29.94
N ASP A 4 51.22 -4.00 -28.82
CA ASP A 4 50.70 -4.36 -27.50
C ASP A 4 49.31 -3.75 -27.26
N SER A 5 48.37 -4.57 -26.82
CA SER A 5 47.15 -4.11 -26.17
C SER A 5 47.40 -3.96 -24.66
N PRO A 6 46.99 -2.87 -24.01
CA PRO A 6 47.24 -2.67 -22.59
C PRO A 6 46.48 -3.69 -21.73
N PRO A 7 47.02 -4.10 -20.57
CA PRO A 7 46.39 -5.11 -19.72
C PRO A 7 45.07 -4.60 -19.14
N LEU A 8 44.05 -5.45 -19.17
CA LEU A 8 42.76 -5.19 -18.51
C LEU A 8 42.97 -5.02 -17.00
N GLY A 9 42.64 -3.83 -16.49
CA GLY A 9 42.66 -3.55 -15.05
C GLY A 9 41.72 -4.45 -14.25
N PRO A 10 41.91 -4.55 -12.91
CA PRO A 10 41.09 -5.41 -12.07
C PRO A 10 39.61 -5.01 -12.16
N LYS A 11 38.75 -5.99 -12.48
CA LYS A 11 37.29 -5.79 -12.57
C LYS A 11 36.76 -5.13 -11.29
N PRO A 12 35.84 -4.16 -11.37
CA PRO A 12 35.25 -3.55 -10.19
C PRO A 12 34.61 -4.64 -9.32
N LYS A 13 34.99 -4.67 -8.04
CA LYS A 13 34.39 -5.61 -7.08
C LYS A 13 32.91 -5.27 -6.93
N SER A 14 32.05 -6.24 -7.19
CA SER A 14 30.61 -6.13 -6.97
C SER A 14 30.32 -5.60 -5.57
N ALA A 15 29.39 -4.64 -5.47
CA ALA A 15 28.90 -4.14 -4.19
C ALA A 15 27.98 -5.15 -3.45
N ILE A 16 27.80 -6.35 -4.01
CA ILE A 16 27.03 -7.45 -3.44
C ILE A 16 27.98 -8.34 -2.61
N PRO A 17 27.81 -8.44 -1.28
CA PRO A 17 28.55 -9.38 -0.45
C PRO A 17 28.46 -10.82 -0.97
N SER A 18 29.56 -11.57 -0.89
CA SER A 18 29.67 -12.92 -1.46
C SER A 18 28.65 -13.92 -0.92
N TYR A 19 28.15 -13.73 0.31
CA TYR A 19 27.09 -14.56 0.90
C TYR A 19 25.69 -14.36 0.27
N LEU A 20 25.51 -13.36 -0.61
CA LEU A 20 24.27 -13.15 -1.37
C LEU A 20 24.32 -13.68 -2.80
N LEU A 21 25.49 -14.14 -3.28
CA LEU A 21 25.62 -14.73 -4.63
C LEU A 21 25.31 -16.23 -4.66
N ASN A 22 25.50 -16.93 -3.54
CA ASN A 22 25.16 -18.34 -3.38
C ASN A 22 23.95 -18.45 -2.44
N GLY A 23 22.82 -18.97 -2.94
CA GLY A 23 21.52 -18.98 -2.25
C GLY A 23 21.40 -19.94 -1.06
N GLN A 24 22.25 -19.80 -0.04
CA GLN A 24 22.09 -20.46 1.26
C GLN A 24 22.07 -19.41 2.37
N ALA A 25 20.88 -19.22 2.96
CA ALA A 25 20.71 -18.31 4.09
C ALA A 25 21.32 -18.90 5.37
N SER A 26 22.51 -18.43 5.75
CA SER A 26 23.06 -18.59 7.09
C SER A 26 23.45 -17.22 7.64
N VAL A 27 22.70 -16.74 8.64
CA VAL A 27 22.93 -15.43 9.25
C VAL A 27 24.13 -15.53 10.19
N ARG A 28 25.33 -15.32 9.66
CA ARG A 28 26.56 -15.20 10.44
C ARG A 28 26.96 -13.73 10.52
N MET A 29 26.92 -13.15 11.72
CA MET A 29 27.38 -11.78 11.96
C MET A 29 28.86 -11.64 11.57
N PRO A 30 29.26 -10.57 10.85
CA PRO A 30 30.65 -10.39 10.43
C PRO A 30 31.56 -10.28 11.65
N SER A 31 32.57 -11.14 11.70
CA SER A 31 33.52 -11.26 12.82
C SER A 31 34.75 -10.36 12.66
N ASN A 32 35.04 -9.87 11.45
CA ASN A 32 36.16 -8.96 11.22
C ASN A 32 35.73 -7.49 11.27
N VAL A 33 36.64 -6.63 11.76
CA VAL A 33 36.39 -5.20 11.98
C VAL A 33 36.15 -4.47 10.66
N ARG A 34 36.87 -4.86 9.60
CA ARG A 34 36.87 -4.20 8.28
C ARG A 34 35.53 -4.32 7.54
N GLU A 35 34.82 -5.44 7.68
CA GLU A 35 33.47 -5.62 7.16
C GLU A 35 32.45 -4.78 7.94
N ARG A 36 32.59 -4.66 9.27
CA ARG A 36 31.72 -3.79 10.08
C ARG A 36 31.90 -2.32 9.73
N GLU A 37 33.13 -1.89 9.48
CA GLU A 37 33.44 -0.54 8.99
C GLU A 37 32.86 -0.30 7.58
N SER A 38 33.00 -1.26 6.67
CA SER A 38 32.40 -1.22 5.33
C SER A 38 30.87 -1.11 5.40
N LEU A 39 30.20 -1.93 6.24
CA LEU A 39 28.75 -1.84 6.45
C LEU A 39 28.34 -0.48 7.03
N ASN A 40 29.06 0.00 8.06
CA ASN A 40 28.78 1.29 8.69
C ASN A 40 28.99 2.47 7.74
N SER A 41 30.00 2.44 6.86
CA SER A 41 30.18 3.45 5.81
C SER A 41 29.04 3.43 4.80
N SER A 42 28.58 2.24 4.39
CA SER A 42 27.48 2.05 3.44
C SER A 42 26.13 2.51 4.02
N ILE A 43 25.89 2.25 5.31
CA ILE A 43 24.73 2.77 6.03
C ILE A 43 24.81 4.29 6.14
N LYS A 44 25.95 4.86 6.55
CA LYS A 44 26.12 6.32 6.65
C LYS A 44 25.95 7.04 5.31
N SER A 45 26.42 6.47 4.19
CA SER A 45 26.18 7.05 2.85
C SER A 45 24.71 6.99 2.43
N SER A 46 23.97 5.95 2.84
CA SER A 46 22.54 5.81 2.51
C SER A 46 21.62 6.72 3.32
N PHE A 47 22.04 7.14 4.53
CA PHE A 47 21.29 8.05 5.40
C PHE A 47 21.83 9.50 5.42
N ALA A 48 22.90 9.80 4.68
CA ALA A 48 23.38 11.16 4.50
C ALA A 48 22.40 11.99 3.66
N ARG A 49 22.04 13.18 4.15
CA ARG A 49 21.16 14.12 3.45
C ARG A 49 21.81 14.55 2.14
N LYS A 50 21.28 14.11 0.99
CA LYS A 50 21.73 14.58 -0.33
C LYS A 50 21.57 16.10 -0.40
N GLN A 51 22.61 16.81 -0.81
CA GLN A 51 22.49 18.21 -1.23
C GLN A 51 21.59 18.29 -2.47
N VAL A 52 20.70 19.28 -2.48
CA VAL A 52 20.01 19.69 -3.71
C VAL A 52 21.04 20.44 -4.55
N VAL A 53 21.23 20.00 -5.79
CA VAL A 53 21.98 20.76 -6.80
C VAL A 53 20.97 21.61 -7.56
N ASP A 54 21.20 22.92 -7.58
CA ASP A 54 20.36 23.87 -8.30
C ASP A 54 20.53 23.66 -9.82
N PRO A 55 19.45 23.58 -10.62
CA PRO A 55 19.54 23.24 -12.04
C PRO A 55 19.84 24.44 -12.97
N ASP A 56 20.17 25.62 -12.43
CA ASP A 56 20.51 26.81 -13.22
C ASP A 56 21.96 26.76 -13.76
N PHE A 57 22.16 25.90 -14.76
CA PHE A 57 23.32 26.01 -15.67
C PHE A 57 23.10 27.21 -16.60
N ALA A 58 23.83 28.29 -16.37
CA ALA A 58 23.82 29.47 -17.21
C ALA A 58 24.21 29.12 -18.66
N VAL A 59 23.28 29.34 -19.60
CA VAL A 59 23.54 29.23 -21.04
C VAL A 59 24.52 30.34 -21.44
N PRO A 60 25.69 30.03 -22.03
CA PRO A 60 26.60 31.05 -22.53
C PRO A 60 25.93 31.77 -23.72
N LYS A 61 25.87 33.10 -23.66
CA LYS A 61 25.33 33.92 -24.75
C LYS A 61 26.14 33.72 -26.05
N PRO A 62 25.50 33.69 -27.22
CA PRO A 62 26.22 33.62 -28.49
C PRO A 62 27.10 34.87 -28.69
N VAL A 63 28.33 34.65 -29.14
CA VAL A 63 29.27 35.71 -29.52
C VAL A 63 28.82 36.30 -30.86
N PRO A 64 28.83 37.63 -31.05
CA PRO A 64 28.49 38.23 -32.34
C PRO A 64 29.51 37.83 -33.41
N VAL A 65 29.02 37.39 -34.56
CA VAL A 65 29.85 37.05 -35.73
C VAL A 65 30.37 38.34 -36.36
N ALA A 66 31.68 38.42 -36.61
CA ALA A 66 32.30 39.55 -37.26
C ALA A 66 31.98 39.60 -38.77
N GLU A 67 31.79 40.80 -39.30
CA GLU A 67 31.46 41.05 -40.70
C GLU A 67 32.63 40.69 -41.65
N ILE A 68 32.28 40.22 -42.85
CA ILE A 68 33.22 40.02 -43.96
C ILE A 68 32.71 40.84 -45.16
N PRO A 69 33.55 41.67 -45.81
CA PRO A 69 33.11 42.63 -46.83
C PRO A 69 32.87 41.99 -48.23
N PRO A 70 32.11 42.66 -49.13
CA PRO A 70 31.65 42.07 -50.39
C PRO A 70 32.48 42.42 -51.65
N ALA A 71 32.61 41.45 -52.57
CA ALA A 71 32.89 41.59 -54.01
C ALA A 71 32.86 40.17 -54.66
N ALA A 72 32.47 39.92 -55.93
CA ALA A 72 31.75 40.68 -56.95
C ALA A 72 31.13 39.68 -57.99
N ALA A 73 30.38 40.18 -58.98
CA ALA A 73 29.38 39.46 -59.78
C ALA A 73 29.86 38.56 -60.96
N ALA A 74 29.04 37.54 -61.31
CA ALA A 74 28.62 37.08 -62.66
C ALA A 74 27.88 35.71 -62.57
N SER A 75 26.94 35.27 -63.42
CA SER A 75 25.98 35.94 -64.35
C SER A 75 24.98 34.92 -64.95
N ALA A 76 23.69 35.29 -65.04
CA ALA A 76 22.64 34.80 -65.98
C ALA A 76 22.17 33.31 -66.02
N GLY A 77 20.86 33.09 -66.19
CA GLY A 77 20.27 31.79 -66.61
C GLY A 77 18.82 31.52 -66.17
N GLU A 78 17.82 32.12 -66.85
CA GLU A 78 16.39 31.77 -66.66
C GLU A 78 15.98 30.50 -67.43
N THR A 79 14.95 29.77 -66.98
CA THR A 79 13.84 29.23 -67.81
C THR A 79 12.73 28.58 -66.95
N ALA A 80 11.59 28.21 -67.56
CA ALA A 80 10.28 28.23 -66.92
C ALA A 80 9.59 26.86 -66.65
N MET A 81 8.54 26.96 -65.81
CA MET A 81 7.36 26.09 -65.58
C MET A 81 6.73 25.53 -66.88
N PRO A 82 5.96 24.41 -66.89
CA PRO A 82 4.60 24.39 -66.27
C PRO A 82 4.03 23.05 -65.74
N THR A 83 2.79 23.18 -65.26
CA THR A 83 1.85 22.26 -64.57
C THR A 83 1.03 21.32 -65.47
N THR A 84 0.45 20.24 -64.90
CA THR A 84 -0.88 19.68 -65.31
C THR A 84 -1.59 18.92 -64.17
N ASN A 85 -2.92 18.79 -64.29
CA ASN A 85 -3.89 18.11 -63.39
C ASN A 85 -4.56 16.90 -64.10
N GLU A 86 -5.37 16.14 -63.33
CA GLU A 86 -6.56 15.28 -63.67
C GLU A 86 -6.48 13.93 -62.90
N ILE A 87 -7.38 13.49 -61.99
CA ILE A 87 -8.86 13.44 -61.81
C ILE A 87 -9.52 12.19 -62.45
N LEU A 88 -10.50 11.59 -61.73
CA LEU A 88 -11.43 10.46 -62.05
C LEU A 88 -10.94 9.01 -61.77
N GLU A 89 -11.79 8.03 -61.41
CA GLU A 89 -12.98 7.97 -60.52
C GLU A 89 -13.42 6.48 -60.33
N ASN A 90 -14.08 6.16 -59.20
CA ASN A 90 -15.10 5.09 -58.98
C ASN A 90 -14.84 3.58 -59.29
N GLY A 91 -15.20 2.68 -58.34
CA GLY A 91 -15.46 1.25 -58.64
C GLY A 91 -15.38 0.23 -57.47
N VAL A 92 -16.53 -0.14 -56.87
CA VAL A 92 -16.81 -1.22 -55.87
C VAL A 92 -18.27 -1.70 -56.15
N PRO A 93 -18.80 -2.92 -55.86
CA PRO A 93 -18.38 -4.10 -55.05
C PRO A 93 -18.32 -5.44 -55.89
N ASN A 94 -18.13 -6.69 -55.40
CA ASN A 94 -18.88 -7.42 -54.35
C ASN A 94 -18.34 -8.85 -54.00
N ASP A 95 -18.79 -9.38 -52.84
CA ASP A 95 -18.88 -10.77 -52.32
C ASP A 95 -18.09 -11.97 -52.94
N GLN A 96 -17.54 -12.85 -52.07
CA GLN A 96 -18.09 -14.21 -51.87
C GLN A 96 -17.47 -15.05 -50.70
N HIS A 97 -18.37 -15.77 -50.02
CA HIS A 97 -18.25 -16.82 -48.99
C HIS A 97 -16.97 -17.69 -48.85
N LYS A 98 -16.66 -18.08 -47.60
CA LYS A 98 -16.85 -19.47 -47.09
C LYS A 98 -16.62 -19.66 -45.57
N ASN A 99 -17.50 -20.44 -44.93
CA ASN A 99 -17.33 -21.02 -43.59
C ASN A 99 -16.49 -22.31 -43.64
N ILE A 100 -15.87 -22.71 -42.52
CA ILE A 100 -15.66 -24.11 -42.08
C ILE A 100 -15.52 -24.13 -40.54
N SER A 101 -15.89 -25.25 -39.91
CA SER A 101 -16.18 -25.36 -38.48
C SER A 101 -15.11 -26.08 -37.64
N VAL A 102 -15.07 -25.69 -36.35
CA VAL A 102 -14.85 -26.47 -35.10
C VAL A 102 -14.33 -27.93 -35.21
N GLU A 103 -13.30 -28.24 -34.40
CA GLU A 103 -13.22 -29.55 -33.70
C GLU A 103 -12.48 -29.46 -32.34
N GLN A 104 -12.73 -30.40 -31.42
CA GLN A 104 -12.20 -30.47 -30.05
C GLN A 104 -11.39 -31.75 -29.80
N SER A 105 -10.31 -31.67 -29.01
CA SER A 105 -9.74 -32.72 -28.12
C SER A 105 -8.43 -32.17 -27.50
N GLY A 106 -7.87 -32.67 -26.40
CA GLY A 106 -8.25 -33.71 -25.42
C GLY A 106 -7.24 -33.66 -24.24
N ALA A 107 -7.58 -34.20 -23.06
CA ALA A 107 -6.78 -34.03 -21.82
C ALA A 107 -5.86 -35.22 -21.49
N VAL A 108 -4.78 -34.99 -20.72
CA VAL A 108 -4.01 -36.04 -20.01
C VAL A 108 -3.56 -35.57 -18.60
N ASN A 109 -3.57 -36.51 -17.65
CA ASN A 109 -3.25 -36.39 -16.21
C ASN A 109 -1.76 -36.18 -15.85
N GLU A 110 -1.51 -35.68 -14.62
CA GLU A 110 -0.49 -36.27 -13.70
C GLU A 110 -0.97 -36.27 -12.22
N LYS A 111 -0.40 -37.18 -11.40
CA LYS A 111 -0.75 -37.46 -9.99
C LYS A 111 0.22 -36.81 -8.99
N PRO A 112 -0.14 -36.80 -7.68
CA PRO A 112 0.85 -37.22 -6.66
C PRO A 112 0.30 -38.14 -5.54
N LEU A 113 1.22 -38.74 -4.78
CA LEU A 113 1.04 -39.58 -3.58
C LEU A 113 2.05 -39.13 -2.48
N PRO A 114 1.95 -39.57 -1.20
CA PRO A 114 2.02 -38.65 -0.07
C PRO A 114 3.14 -38.93 0.96
N ALA A 115 3.23 -38.09 1.99
CA ALA A 115 4.03 -38.34 3.20
C ALA A 115 3.32 -37.85 4.47
N ALA A 116 3.67 -38.42 5.63
CA ALA A 116 2.92 -38.28 6.90
C ALA A 116 3.81 -38.07 8.14
N ARG A 117 3.15 -37.80 9.28
CA ARG A 117 3.57 -37.92 10.71
C ARG A 117 4.00 -36.65 11.49
N ARG A 118 3.48 -36.56 12.73
CA ARG A 118 3.99 -35.79 13.90
C ARG A 118 4.97 -36.68 14.72
N PRO A 119 5.70 -36.22 15.77
CA PRO A 119 5.20 -35.79 17.12
C PRO A 119 5.73 -34.38 17.55
N LEU A 120 5.27 -33.65 18.60
CA LEU A 120 5.35 -33.83 20.08
C LEU A 120 6.81 -34.00 20.61
N GLU A 121 7.29 -33.44 21.73
CA GLU A 121 6.69 -32.60 22.80
C GLU A 121 7.71 -31.76 23.61
N ILE A 122 7.15 -30.94 24.51
CA ILE A 122 7.66 -29.97 25.51
C ILE A 122 8.78 -30.47 26.46
N SER A 123 9.71 -29.57 26.86
CA SER A 123 10.15 -29.43 28.28
C SER A 123 10.96 -28.16 28.55
N ALA A 124 10.50 -27.33 29.51
CA ALA A 124 11.30 -26.31 30.18
C ALA A 124 10.73 -26.04 31.58
N LEU A 125 11.55 -26.21 32.61
CA LEU A 125 11.27 -25.83 33.99
C LEU A 125 12.57 -25.35 34.64
N HIS A 126 12.60 -24.12 35.16
CA HIS A 126 12.96 -23.84 36.55
C HIS A 126 12.65 -22.38 36.90
N ILE A 127 12.27 -22.15 38.17
CA ILE A 127 11.74 -20.90 38.72
C ILE A 127 12.47 -20.61 40.05
N THR A 128 12.56 -19.32 40.45
CA THR A 128 12.91 -18.80 41.81
C THR A 128 14.36 -19.00 42.34
N SER A 129 14.92 -18.18 43.26
CA SER A 129 14.52 -16.93 43.96
C SER A 129 15.73 -16.26 44.66
N SER A 130 15.54 -15.04 45.19
CA SER A 130 16.31 -14.35 46.26
C SER A 130 17.62 -13.63 45.87
N ALA A 131 18.06 -12.53 46.52
CA ALA A 131 17.59 -11.83 47.73
C ALA A 131 17.88 -10.29 47.72
N THR A 132 17.27 -9.55 48.65
CA THR A 132 17.63 -8.19 49.16
C THR A 132 18.02 -8.32 50.65
N PRO A 133 18.47 -7.29 51.44
CA PRO A 133 18.54 -5.81 51.26
C PRO A 133 19.97 -5.21 51.53
N THR A 134 20.28 -3.91 51.71
CA THR A 134 19.89 -2.96 52.80
C THR A 134 20.43 -1.51 52.56
N ALA A 135 19.84 -0.52 53.26
CA ALA A 135 20.06 0.96 53.34
C ALA A 135 21.50 1.55 53.19
N THR A 136 21.76 2.84 52.87
CA THR A 136 21.25 4.15 53.38
C THR A 136 21.38 5.30 52.32
N ALA A 137 21.60 6.59 52.65
CA ALA A 137 20.56 7.63 52.87
C ALA A 137 21.09 9.10 52.61
N SER A 138 20.22 10.13 52.75
CA SER A 138 20.48 11.61 52.65
C SER A 138 20.73 12.17 51.21
N THR A 139 20.32 13.39 50.80
CA THR A 139 19.90 14.63 51.51
C THR A 139 18.84 15.43 50.69
N LEU A 140 18.06 16.33 51.32
CA LEU A 140 16.95 17.10 50.71
C LEU A 140 17.34 18.36 49.92
N ALA A 141 16.47 18.76 48.97
CA ALA A 141 16.30 20.11 48.42
C ALA A 141 14.80 20.40 48.14
N PRO A 142 14.33 21.66 48.08
CA PRO A 142 12.94 22.02 48.39
C PRO A 142 11.92 21.91 47.23
N ARG A 143 10.64 21.85 47.62
CA ARG A 143 9.47 21.59 46.77
C ARG A 143 8.75 22.89 46.37
N PRO A 144 8.45 23.16 45.09
CA PRO A 144 7.64 24.31 44.71
C PRO A 144 6.13 24.02 44.78
N THR A 145 5.46 24.85 45.59
CA THR A 145 4.06 25.31 45.59
C THR A 145 3.08 24.84 44.49
N LYS A 146 1.85 24.50 44.91
CA LYS A 146 0.67 24.33 44.04
C LYS A 146 0.39 25.60 43.22
N ARG A 147 0.09 25.47 41.91
CA ARG A 147 -0.41 26.57 41.08
C ARG A 147 -1.87 26.90 41.37
N ASN A 148 -2.21 28.20 41.29
CA ASN A 148 -3.59 28.68 41.24
C ASN A 148 -4.15 28.58 39.81
N LEU A 149 -5.47 28.39 39.70
CA LEU A 149 -6.21 28.19 38.44
C LEU A 149 -6.38 29.45 37.57
N SER A 150 -5.65 30.53 37.86
CA SER A 150 -5.83 31.87 37.28
C SER A 150 -4.57 32.48 36.64
N GLU A 151 -3.47 31.73 36.53
CA GLU A 151 -2.33 32.15 35.69
C GLU A 151 -2.61 31.84 34.21
N PRO A 152 -2.38 32.78 33.27
CA PRO A 152 -2.50 32.50 31.84
C PRO A 152 -1.37 31.59 31.34
N PRO A 153 -1.55 30.90 30.20
CA PRO A 153 -0.58 29.92 29.68
C PRO A 153 0.78 30.54 29.33
N ARG A 154 1.86 29.78 29.55
CA ARG A 154 3.24 30.22 29.25
C ARG A 154 3.65 30.05 27.78
N ASP A 155 2.82 29.39 26.97
CA ASP A 155 2.94 29.29 25.52
C ASP A 155 1.61 29.78 24.90
N PRO A 156 1.62 30.73 23.94
CA PRO A 156 0.39 31.23 23.31
C PRO A 156 -0.37 30.17 22.47
N ARG A 157 0.10 28.93 22.39
CA ARG A 157 -0.61 27.80 21.78
C ARG A 157 -1.42 26.97 22.78
N ASP A 158 -1.18 27.11 24.09
CA ASP A 158 -1.88 26.39 25.16
C ASP A 158 -3.25 27.02 25.49
N HIS A 159 -4.13 27.18 24.49
CA HIS A 159 -5.49 27.68 24.72
C HIS A 159 -6.41 26.58 25.28
N THR A 160 -6.71 26.66 26.59
CA THR A 160 -7.73 25.83 27.23
C THR A 160 -9.11 26.49 27.21
N GLY A 161 -9.94 26.14 26.21
CA GLY A 161 -11.38 26.47 26.13
C GLY A 161 -11.95 26.02 24.78
N SER A 162 -13.18 25.51 24.64
CA SER A 162 -14.29 25.39 25.60
C SER A 162 -14.79 23.93 25.75
N LEU A 163 -15.39 23.61 26.90
CA LEU A 163 -15.96 22.29 27.23
C LEU A 163 -17.40 22.11 26.73
N THR A 164 -17.62 22.26 25.42
CA THR A 164 -18.86 21.80 24.75
C THR A 164 -18.59 21.57 23.26
N PRO A 165 -18.81 20.36 22.71
CA PRO A 165 -18.69 20.16 21.27
C PRO A 165 -19.91 20.73 20.54
N PRO A 166 -19.74 21.57 19.50
CA PRO A 166 -20.83 21.88 18.59
C PRO A 166 -21.17 20.63 17.74
N SER A 167 -22.45 20.28 17.69
CA SER A 167 -22.98 19.18 16.88
C SER A 167 -22.89 19.52 15.38
N ALA A 168 -21.85 19.05 14.68
CA ALA A 168 -21.82 18.96 13.20
C ALA A 168 -20.59 18.19 12.65
N VAL A 169 -19.42 18.36 13.26
CA VAL A 169 -18.15 17.98 12.62
C VAL A 169 -17.77 16.53 12.96
N SER A 170 -17.88 15.63 11.97
CA SER A 170 -17.23 14.32 12.04
C SER A 170 -15.72 14.55 12.19
N ARG A 171 -15.14 14.02 13.26
CA ARG A 171 -13.75 14.32 13.61
C ARG A 171 -12.81 13.67 12.59
N PRO A 172 -11.87 14.40 11.96
CA PRO A 172 -10.73 13.78 11.30
C PRO A 172 -9.84 13.15 12.38
N ALA A 173 -10.15 11.91 12.75
CA ALA A 173 -9.45 11.18 13.79
C ALA A 173 -8.00 10.95 13.36
N SER A 174 -7.05 11.41 14.18
CA SER A 174 -5.64 11.05 14.00
C SER A 174 -5.50 9.53 13.96
N PRO A 175 -4.78 8.93 12.98
CA PRO A 175 -4.66 7.49 12.82
C PRO A 175 -3.98 6.75 13.99
N TYR A 176 -3.51 7.49 15.00
CA TYR A 176 -2.83 6.99 16.19
C TYR A 176 -3.76 6.62 17.35
N THR A 177 -5.02 7.09 17.40
CA THR A 177 -5.88 6.85 18.56
C THR A 177 -6.28 5.38 18.70
N LEU A 178 -6.17 4.85 19.92
CA LEU A 178 -6.47 3.45 20.28
C LEU A 178 -7.96 3.17 20.52
N ASN A 179 -8.84 4.16 20.29
CA ASN A 179 -10.27 4.04 20.57
C ASN A 179 -11.02 3.46 19.36
N PRO A 180 -12.10 2.68 19.60
CA PRO A 180 -13.04 2.27 18.57
C PRO A 180 -13.67 3.50 17.90
N PRO A 181 -13.59 3.64 16.55
CA PRO A 181 -14.11 4.80 15.85
C PRO A 181 -15.08 4.37 14.73
N ILE A 182 -15.95 3.40 15.04
CA ILE A 182 -17.28 3.39 14.46
C ILE A 182 -18.02 4.54 15.14
N ASP A 183 -18.32 5.60 14.39
CA ASP A 183 -18.97 6.78 14.93
C ASP A 183 -20.44 6.46 15.32
N PHE A 184 -21.14 7.38 15.98
CA PHE A 184 -22.50 7.15 16.45
C PHE A 184 -23.49 6.82 15.31
N ASP A 185 -23.18 7.21 14.07
CA ASP A 185 -23.92 6.91 12.85
C ASP A 185 -23.61 5.52 12.25
N GLY A 186 -22.50 4.88 12.67
CA GLY A 186 -22.04 3.58 12.14
C GLY A 186 -20.97 3.66 11.06
N LEU A 187 -20.57 4.85 10.63
CA LEU A 187 -19.43 5.05 9.73
C LEU A 187 -18.12 4.80 10.49
N SER A 188 -17.24 3.96 9.94
CA SER A 188 -15.94 3.65 10.53
C SER A 188 -14.83 4.44 9.87
N TRP A 189 -14.06 5.22 10.64
CA TRP A 189 -12.99 6.09 10.11
C TRP A 189 -13.37 6.84 8.80
N PRO A 190 -14.42 7.67 8.79
CA PRO A 190 -14.80 8.42 7.59
C PRO A 190 -13.67 9.35 7.14
N SER A 191 -13.53 9.50 5.82
CA SER A 191 -12.73 10.58 5.22
C SER A 191 -13.52 11.90 5.26
N VAL A 192 -12.84 13.04 5.10
CA VAL A 192 -13.47 14.38 5.16
C VAL A 192 -14.69 14.49 4.24
N GLY A 193 -14.58 13.99 2.99
CA GLY A 193 -15.67 14.00 2.02
C GLY A 193 -16.58 12.75 2.04
N THR A 194 -16.57 11.93 3.10
CA THR A 194 -17.38 10.70 3.16
C THR A 194 -18.88 10.99 3.19
N ARG A 195 -19.33 11.95 4.01
CA ARG A 195 -20.75 12.30 4.09
C ARG A 195 -21.25 12.96 2.80
N GLU A 196 -20.51 13.94 2.28
CA GLU A 196 -20.76 14.55 0.97
C GLU A 196 -20.80 13.54 -0.20
N ARG A 197 -20.11 12.40 -0.06
CA ARG A 197 -20.16 11.29 -1.01
C ARG A 197 -21.41 10.44 -0.85
N LEU A 198 -21.71 10.01 0.38
CA LEU A 198 -22.83 9.14 0.74
C LEU A 198 -24.20 9.81 0.54
N GLU A 199 -24.29 11.11 0.82
CA GLU A 199 -25.52 11.92 0.74
C GLU A 199 -25.71 12.55 -0.66
N ALA A 200 -24.79 12.32 -1.59
CA ALA A 200 -24.82 12.92 -2.93
C ALA A 200 -26.02 12.47 -3.76
N THR A 201 -26.64 13.41 -4.46
CA THR A 201 -27.59 13.09 -5.53
C THR A 201 -26.91 12.33 -6.69
N PRO A 202 -27.68 11.65 -7.55
CA PRO A 202 -27.15 11.04 -8.77
C PRO A 202 -26.41 12.04 -9.68
N GLU A 203 -26.91 13.28 -9.79
CA GLU A 203 -26.30 14.35 -10.58
C GLU A 203 -24.94 14.78 -10.01
N GLU A 204 -24.83 14.97 -8.69
CA GLU A 204 -23.56 15.30 -8.03
C GLU A 204 -22.54 14.15 -8.14
N SER A 205 -23.02 12.91 -8.08
CA SER A 205 -22.19 11.71 -8.25
C SER A 205 -21.66 11.55 -9.67
N GLU A 206 -22.48 11.86 -10.68
CA GLU A 206 -22.05 11.89 -12.08
C GLU A 206 -21.07 13.05 -12.31
N LYS A 207 -21.37 14.26 -11.83
CA LYS A 207 -20.48 15.43 -11.90
C LYS A 207 -19.12 15.18 -11.25
N ARG A 208 -19.08 14.43 -10.12
CA ARG A 208 -17.85 13.97 -9.47
C ARG A 208 -17.08 12.98 -10.35
N THR A 209 -17.78 12.05 -10.99
CA THR A 209 -17.20 11.05 -11.89
C THR A 209 -16.62 11.69 -13.15
N GLN A 210 -17.35 12.64 -13.76
CA GLN A 210 -16.87 13.44 -14.89
C GLN A 210 -15.61 14.23 -14.52
N LYS A 211 -15.60 14.93 -13.37
CA LYS A 211 -14.42 15.67 -12.88
C LYS A 211 -13.20 14.76 -12.69
N LEU A 212 -13.39 13.50 -12.27
CA LEU A 212 -12.32 12.50 -12.20
C LEU A 212 -11.88 12.05 -13.59
N ALA A 213 -12.80 11.84 -14.53
CA ALA A 213 -12.48 11.51 -15.91
C ALA A 213 -11.66 12.62 -16.58
N ASP A 214 -12.04 13.88 -16.42
CA ASP A 214 -11.29 15.03 -16.94
C ASP A 214 -9.85 15.05 -16.41
N ALA A 215 -9.66 14.79 -15.12
CA ALA A 215 -8.32 14.65 -14.52
C ALA A 215 -7.53 13.46 -15.08
N VAL A 216 -8.18 12.33 -15.38
CA VAL A 216 -7.53 11.18 -16.04
C VAL A 216 -7.13 11.50 -17.48
N ARG A 217 -7.94 12.28 -18.22
CA ARG A 217 -7.57 12.79 -19.55
C ARG A 217 -6.28 13.60 -19.47
N THR A 218 -6.19 14.54 -18.52
CA THR A 218 -4.95 15.30 -18.28
C THR A 218 -3.76 14.40 -17.91
N ILE A 219 -3.96 13.33 -17.12
CA ILE A 219 -2.90 12.35 -16.84
C ILE A 219 -2.42 11.68 -18.13
N LEU A 220 -3.31 11.25 -19.03
CA LEU A 220 -2.94 10.64 -20.32
C LEU A 220 -2.11 11.61 -21.18
N GLU A 221 -2.55 12.86 -21.30
CA GLU A 221 -1.83 13.92 -22.01
C GLU A 221 -0.43 14.17 -21.40
N CYS A 222 -0.34 14.24 -20.07
CA CYS A 222 0.92 14.46 -19.35
C CYS A 222 1.92 13.29 -19.44
N ILE A 223 1.47 12.06 -19.72
CA ILE A 223 2.38 10.93 -20.00
C ILE A 223 2.74 10.78 -21.48
N GLY A 224 2.24 11.66 -22.36
CA GLY A 224 2.53 11.65 -23.79
C GLY A 224 1.68 10.67 -24.61
N GLU A 225 0.56 10.18 -24.07
CA GLU A 225 -0.43 9.40 -24.81
C GLU A 225 -1.40 10.31 -25.57
N ASP A 226 -1.97 9.82 -26.67
CA ASP A 226 -3.09 10.45 -27.38
C ASP A 226 -4.43 9.97 -26.79
N PRO A 227 -5.22 10.83 -26.10
CA PRO A 227 -6.52 10.45 -25.56
C PRO A 227 -7.59 10.13 -26.62
N GLN A 228 -7.36 10.46 -27.89
CA GLN A 228 -8.31 10.24 -28.99
C GLN A 228 -8.14 8.87 -29.68
N ARG A 229 -7.05 8.14 -29.42
CA ARG A 229 -6.88 6.80 -29.98
C ARG A 229 -7.96 5.85 -29.45
N GLU A 230 -8.45 4.96 -30.32
CA GLU A 230 -9.58 4.06 -30.07
C GLU A 230 -9.63 3.46 -28.65
N GLY A 231 -8.51 2.86 -28.21
CA GLY A 231 -8.42 2.22 -26.90
C GLY A 231 -8.53 3.16 -25.69
N LEU A 232 -8.25 4.46 -25.84
CA LEU A 232 -8.27 5.45 -24.75
C LEU A 232 -9.52 6.32 -24.70
N LEU A 233 -10.33 6.40 -25.75
CA LEU A 233 -11.54 7.24 -25.78
C LEU A 233 -12.42 7.10 -24.53
N GLY A 234 -12.68 5.87 -24.09
CA GLY A 234 -13.43 5.56 -22.86
C GLY A 234 -12.58 5.34 -21.60
N THR A 235 -11.25 5.40 -21.66
CA THR A 235 -10.37 5.15 -20.51
C THR A 235 -10.57 6.15 -19.36
N PRO A 236 -10.70 7.47 -19.59
CA PRO A 236 -11.00 8.45 -18.55
C PRO A 236 -12.20 8.06 -17.66
N GLU A 237 -13.33 7.75 -18.28
CA GLU A 237 -14.57 7.37 -17.60
C GLU A 237 -14.44 6.01 -16.89
N ARG A 238 -13.88 5.00 -17.57
CA ARG A 238 -13.65 3.67 -17.00
C ARG A 238 -12.75 3.74 -15.76
N TYR A 239 -11.68 4.54 -15.80
CA TYR A 239 -10.76 4.70 -14.67
C TYR A 239 -11.43 5.45 -13.52
N ALA A 240 -12.18 6.52 -13.80
CA ALA A 240 -12.94 7.25 -12.78
C ALA A 240 -13.91 6.32 -12.03
N LYS A 241 -14.71 5.54 -12.77
CA LYS A 241 -15.65 4.55 -12.21
C LYS A 241 -14.92 3.44 -11.44
N ALA A 242 -13.77 2.96 -11.93
CA ALA A 242 -12.95 1.99 -11.21
C ALA A 242 -12.38 2.54 -9.89
N LEU A 243 -11.87 3.78 -9.87
CA LEU A 243 -11.34 4.42 -8.66
C LEU A 243 -12.44 4.67 -7.61
N MET A 244 -13.64 5.05 -8.04
CA MET A 244 -14.81 5.14 -7.15
C MET A 244 -15.13 3.77 -6.53
N TYR A 245 -15.16 2.70 -7.32
CA TYR A 245 -15.36 1.33 -6.80
C TYR A 245 -14.24 0.88 -5.85
N PHE A 246 -12.97 1.16 -6.17
CA PHE A 246 -11.83 0.83 -5.30
C PHE A 246 -11.85 1.62 -3.97
N THR A 247 -12.62 2.70 -3.88
CA THR A 247 -12.75 3.55 -2.69
C THR A 247 -14.16 3.56 -2.08
N LYS A 248 -15.06 2.67 -2.50
CA LYS A 248 -16.46 2.59 -2.00
C LYS A 248 -16.55 2.33 -0.49
N GLY A 249 -15.53 1.71 0.09
CA GLY A 249 -15.50 1.29 1.49
C GLY A 249 -15.48 2.45 2.49
N TYR A 250 -15.28 3.69 2.02
CA TYR A 250 -15.51 4.90 2.81
C TYR A 250 -17.00 5.19 3.04
N GLU A 251 -17.88 4.85 2.10
CA GLU A 251 -19.34 5.11 2.16
C GLU A 251 -20.11 3.98 2.86
N GLU A 252 -19.49 2.82 3.05
CA GLU A 252 -20.11 1.68 3.72
C GLU A 252 -20.24 1.93 5.25
N ASN A 253 -21.30 1.38 5.86
CA ASN A 253 -21.60 1.48 7.29
C ASN A 253 -21.42 0.11 7.98
N VAL A 254 -20.75 0.04 9.13
CA VAL A 254 -20.48 -1.24 9.82
C VAL A 254 -21.76 -1.91 10.32
N ARG A 255 -22.73 -1.12 10.81
CA ARG A 255 -23.98 -1.65 11.39
C ARG A 255 -24.86 -2.26 10.32
N ASP A 256 -25.00 -1.57 9.19
CA ASP A 256 -25.77 -2.03 8.03
C ASP A 256 -25.09 -3.23 7.36
N LEU A 257 -23.75 -3.25 7.33
CA LEU A 257 -22.99 -4.39 6.85
C LEU A 257 -23.23 -5.63 7.72
N VAL A 258 -23.22 -5.50 9.05
CA VAL A 258 -23.52 -6.60 9.98
C VAL A 258 -24.99 -7.03 9.88
N ASN A 259 -25.92 -6.09 9.72
CA ASN A 259 -27.37 -6.30 9.55
C ASN A 259 -27.97 -7.31 10.56
N GLY A 260 -27.69 -7.13 11.86
CA GLY A 260 -28.21 -8.01 12.91
C GLY A 260 -27.74 -9.48 12.87
N ALA A 261 -26.80 -9.85 12.00
CA ALA A 261 -26.30 -11.23 11.86
C ALA A 261 -25.31 -11.64 12.97
N VAL A 262 -25.66 -11.31 14.22
CA VAL A 262 -24.98 -11.70 15.46
C VAL A 262 -25.89 -12.70 16.19
N PHE A 263 -25.46 -13.95 16.20
CA PHE A 263 -26.20 -15.08 16.77
C PHE A 263 -25.74 -15.34 18.19
N HIS A 264 -26.66 -15.78 19.05
CA HIS A 264 -26.36 -16.14 20.44
C HIS A 264 -26.23 -17.65 20.53
N GLU A 265 -24.99 -18.13 20.36
CA GLU A 265 -24.62 -19.54 20.43
C GLU A 265 -23.71 -19.72 21.64
N ASP A 266 -23.90 -20.79 22.43
CA ASP A 266 -23.05 -21.10 23.59
C ASP A 266 -21.74 -21.77 23.12
N HIS A 267 -20.96 -21.00 22.35
CA HIS A 267 -19.68 -21.39 21.78
C HIS A 267 -18.60 -20.41 22.25
N ASP A 268 -17.57 -20.95 22.89
CA ASP A 268 -16.46 -20.22 23.52
C ASP A 268 -15.08 -20.69 23.01
N GLU A 269 -15.04 -21.46 21.93
CA GLU A 269 -13.81 -21.92 21.27
C GLU A 269 -13.37 -21.00 20.11
N LEU A 270 -12.22 -21.32 19.50
CA LEU A 270 -11.60 -20.53 18.45
C LEU A 270 -12.28 -20.71 17.09
N VAL A 271 -13.01 -19.69 16.64
CA VAL A 271 -13.57 -19.59 15.28
C VAL A 271 -12.55 -18.93 14.34
N ILE A 272 -12.27 -19.54 13.18
CA ILE A 272 -11.36 -19.00 12.15
C ILE A 272 -12.04 -18.96 10.78
N VAL A 273 -11.94 -17.81 10.11
CA VAL A 273 -12.15 -17.68 8.66
C VAL A 273 -10.82 -17.26 8.04
N LYS A 274 -10.21 -18.18 7.30
CA LYS A 274 -8.91 -17.99 6.65
C LYS A 274 -9.06 -17.85 5.13
N ASP A 275 -7.98 -17.44 4.47
CA ASP A 275 -7.88 -17.28 3.01
C ASP A 275 -8.88 -16.27 2.40
N ILE A 276 -9.28 -15.24 3.15
CA ILE A 276 -10.13 -14.15 2.64
C ILE A 276 -9.32 -13.30 1.68
N GLU A 277 -9.63 -13.35 0.38
CA GLU A 277 -8.95 -12.51 -0.62
C GLU A 277 -9.27 -11.02 -0.39
N VAL A 278 -8.22 -10.19 -0.38
CA VAL A 278 -8.32 -8.75 -0.14
C VAL A 278 -7.57 -7.96 -1.20
N PHE A 279 -8.22 -6.91 -1.69
CA PHE A 279 -7.71 -5.99 -2.71
C PHE A 279 -7.82 -4.57 -2.16
N SER A 280 -6.71 -3.82 -2.20
CA SER A 280 -6.64 -2.46 -1.65
C SER A 280 -5.67 -1.58 -2.44
N LEU A 281 -5.70 -0.26 -2.21
CA LEU A 281 -4.83 0.71 -2.85
C LEU A 281 -3.83 1.27 -1.84
N CYS A 282 -2.53 1.23 -2.16
CA CYS A 282 -1.48 1.82 -1.34
C CYS A 282 -1.61 3.35 -1.39
N GLU A 283 -1.89 4.01 -0.25
CA GLU A 283 -2.16 5.45 -0.22
C GLU A 283 -0.99 6.33 -0.69
N HIS A 284 0.25 5.85 -0.55
CA HIS A 284 1.46 6.54 -0.98
C HIS A 284 1.62 6.63 -2.51
N HIS A 285 0.93 5.78 -3.27
CA HIS A 285 1.19 5.59 -4.70
C HIS A 285 -0.08 5.41 -5.56
N MET A 286 -1.26 5.24 -4.94
CA MET A 286 -2.51 4.83 -5.59
C MET A 286 -2.38 3.54 -6.45
N VAL A 287 -1.40 2.69 -6.11
CA VAL A 287 -1.10 1.42 -6.78
C VAL A 287 -1.61 0.26 -5.91
N PRO A 288 -2.22 -0.80 -6.49
CA PRO A 288 -2.78 -1.88 -5.68
C PRO A 288 -1.77 -2.65 -4.82
N PHE A 289 -2.25 -3.16 -3.70
CA PHE A 289 -1.69 -4.31 -3.00
C PHE A 289 -2.79 -5.36 -2.81
N THR A 290 -2.43 -6.63 -3.00
CA THR A 290 -3.37 -7.75 -3.04
C THR A 290 -2.84 -8.92 -2.24
N GLY A 291 -3.73 -9.69 -1.62
CA GLY A 291 -3.32 -10.77 -0.75
C GLY A 291 -4.47 -11.43 -0.02
N LYS A 292 -4.15 -12.02 1.13
CA LYS A 292 -5.08 -12.77 1.95
C LYS A 292 -5.13 -12.22 3.37
N MET A 293 -6.33 -12.22 3.93
CA MET A 293 -6.59 -11.94 5.32
C MET A 293 -7.14 -13.19 6.02
N HIS A 294 -6.62 -13.42 7.21
CA HIS A 294 -6.95 -14.56 8.07
C HIS A 294 -7.46 -14.00 9.39
N ILE A 295 -8.71 -14.33 9.74
CA ILE A 295 -9.43 -13.73 10.86
C ILE A 295 -9.80 -14.85 11.83
N GLY A 296 -9.40 -14.72 13.09
CA GLY A 296 -9.80 -15.60 14.18
C GLY A 296 -10.36 -14.82 15.36
N TYR A 297 -11.33 -15.39 16.07
CA TYR A 297 -11.83 -14.82 17.32
C TYR A 297 -12.34 -15.92 18.25
N ILE A 298 -12.34 -15.63 19.55
CA ILE A 298 -12.92 -16.50 20.58
C ILE A 298 -14.17 -15.80 21.10
N PRO A 299 -15.39 -16.29 20.81
CA PRO A 299 -16.62 -15.60 21.15
C PRO A 299 -16.84 -15.47 22.65
N ASP A 300 -17.66 -14.50 23.03
CA ASP A 300 -18.33 -14.42 24.33
C ASP A 300 -19.83 -14.59 24.08
N ARG A 301 -20.24 -15.84 23.82
CA ARG A 301 -21.60 -16.29 23.45
C ARG A 301 -22.26 -15.59 22.25
N ARG A 302 -21.48 -14.82 21.48
CA ARG A 302 -21.96 -14.03 20.32
C ARG A 302 -21.11 -14.30 19.10
N VAL A 303 -21.70 -14.99 18.14
CA VAL A 303 -21.07 -15.46 16.90
C VAL A 303 -21.53 -14.59 15.73
N LEU A 304 -20.61 -14.16 14.88
CA LEU A 304 -20.93 -13.44 13.65
C LEU A 304 -21.15 -14.41 12.49
N GLY A 305 -22.16 -14.16 11.67
CA GLY A 305 -22.30 -14.86 10.38
C GLY A 305 -21.03 -14.74 9.53
N LEU A 306 -20.45 -15.87 9.12
CA LEU A 306 -19.09 -15.94 8.56
C LEU A 306 -18.84 -14.99 7.38
N SER A 307 -19.84 -14.80 6.51
CA SER A 307 -19.76 -13.90 5.35
C SER A 307 -19.60 -12.42 5.73
N LYS A 308 -19.94 -12.02 6.96
CA LYS A 308 -19.75 -10.66 7.46
C LYS A 308 -18.29 -10.36 7.80
N LEU A 309 -17.48 -11.35 8.19
CA LEU A 309 -16.03 -11.17 8.40
C LEU A 309 -15.32 -10.81 7.08
N ALA A 310 -15.67 -11.50 5.99
CA ALA A 310 -15.18 -11.18 4.65
C ALA A 310 -15.65 -9.79 4.18
N ARG A 311 -16.92 -9.43 4.43
CA ARG A 311 -17.43 -8.09 4.11
C ARG A 311 -16.73 -6.99 4.91
N LEU A 312 -16.46 -7.18 6.21
CA LEU A 312 -15.68 -6.24 7.01
C LEU A 312 -14.26 -6.06 6.45
N ALA A 313 -13.61 -7.15 6.01
CA ALA A 313 -12.31 -7.06 5.35
C ALA A 313 -12.38 -6.25 4.05
N GLU A 314 -13.38 -6.48 3.19
CA GLU A 314 -13.59 -5.69 1.97
C GLU A 314 -13.88 -4.21 2.27
N MET A 315 -14.76 -3.92 3.23
CA MET A 315 -15.14 -2.56 3.63
C MET A 315 -13.92 -1.69 3.98
N PHE A 316 -12.96 -2.24 4.72
CA PHE A 316 -11.72 -1.53 5.03
C PHE A 316 -10.69 -1.59 3.90
N SER A 317 -10.66 -2.65 3.08
CA SER A 317 -9.71 -2.76 1.97
C SER A 317 -10.05 -1.86 0.78
N ARG A 318 -11.34 -1.56 0.55
CA ARG A 318 -11.85 -0.65 -0.49
C ARG A 318 -11.68 0.83 -0.12
N ARG A 319 -10.46 1.18 0.25
CA ARG A 319 -10.00 2.51 0.70
C ARG A 319 -8.55 2.72 0.25
N LEU A 320 -8.05 3.96 0.36
CA LEU A 320 -6.61 4.20 0.36
C LEU A 320 -6.05 3.76 1.72
N GLN A 321 -5.01 2.93 1.71
CA GLN A 321 -4.56 2.19 2.88
C GLN A 321 -3.05 2.04 3.03
N VAL A 322 -2.68 1.70 4.27
CA VAL A 322 -1.42 1.08 4.69
C VAL A 322 -1.78 -0.27 5.33
N GLN A 323 -1.03 -1.34 5.03
CA GLN A 323 -1.43 -2.72 5.39
C GLN A 323 -1.58 -2.92 6.91
N GLU A 324 -0.69 -2.30 7.69
CA GLU A 324 -0.71 -2.26 9.15
C GLU A 324 -2.01 -1.63 9.68
N ARG A 325 -2.48 -0.55 9.02
CA ARG A 325 -3.71 0.14 9.40
C ARG A 325 -4.93 -0.70 9.06
N LEU A 326 -5.00 -1.24 7.84
CA LEU A 326 -6.06 -2.14 7.38
C LEU A 326 -6.23 -3.33 8.34
N THR A 327 -5.13 -4.01 8.67
CA THR A 327 -5.10 -5.16 9.59
C THR A 327 -5.62 -4.78 11.00
N LYS A 328 -5.21 -3.62 11.51
CA LYS A 328 -5.67 -3.11 12.81
C LYS A 328 -7.14 -2.70 12.80
N GLN A 329 -7.62 -2.08 11.72
CA GLN A 329 -9.00 -1.62 11.57
C GLN A 329 -9.99 -2.78 11.57
N VAL A 330 -9.72 -3.84 10.80
CA VAL A 330 -10.57 -5.05 10.78
C VAL A 330 -10.64 -5.70 12.17
N ALA A 331 -9.50 -5.86 12.85
CA ALA A 331 -9.46 -6.44 14.19
C ALA A 331 -10.26 -5.62 15.21
N LEU A 332 -10.14 -4.28 15.18
CA LEU A 332 -10.88 -3.39 16.07
C LEU A 332 -12.38 -3.40 15.79
N ALA A 333 -12.79 -3.39 14.52
CA ALA A 333 -14.21 -3.43 14.16
C ALA A 333 -14.90 -4.73 14.61
N ILE A 334 -14.22 -5.88 14.47
CA ILE A 334 -14.71 -7.17 14.98
C ILE A 334 -14.82 -7.12 16.52
N ALA A 335 -13.79 -6.59 17.19
CA ALA A 335 -13.80 -6.46 18.65
C ALA A 335 -14.92 -5.54 19.15
N GLU A 336 -15.26 -4.49 18.40
CA GLU A 336 -16.35 -3.56 18.74
C GLU A 336 -17.74 -4.18 18.52
N VAL A 337 -17.96 -4.79 17.36
CA VAL A 337 -19.24 -5.43 17.00
C VAL A 337 -19.56 -6.62 17.92
N LEU A 338 -18.59 -7.51 18.15
CA LEU A 338 -18.81 -8.76 18.88
C LEU A 338 -18.45 -8.68 20.36
N LYS A 339 -17.60 -7.75 20.79
CA LYS A 339 -16.97 -7.75 22.13
C LYS A 339 -16.54 -9.18 22.55
N PRO A 340 -15.74 -9.89 21.74
CA PRO A 340 -15.34 -11.27 21.99
C PRO A 340 -14.23 -11.32 23.04
N GLN A 341 -13.92 -12.51 23.56
CA GLN A 341 -12.80 -12.70 24.50
C GLN A 341 -11.45 -12.30 23.88
N GLY A 342 -11.30 -12.47 22.56
CA GLY A 342 -10.15 -11.98 21.81
C GLY A 342 -10.34 -12.07 20.30
N VAL A 343 -9.50 -11.33 19.57
CA VAL A 343 -9.49 -11.29 18.09
C VAL A 343 -8.05 -11.38 17.61
N ALA A 344 -7.83 -12.14 16.54
CA ALA A 344 -6.59 -12.20 15.79
C ALA A 344 -6.89 -11.90 14.31
N VAL A 345 -6.14 -10.98 13.71
CA VAL A 345 -6.13 -10.77 12.26
C VAL A 345 -4.69 -10.86 11.79
N VAL A 346 -4.43 -11.67 10.79
CA VAL A 346 -3.16 -11.74 10.05
C VAL A 346 -3.47 -11.41 8.59
N MET A 347 -2.67 -10.54 7.99
CA MET A 347 -2.76 -10.25 6.56
C MET A 347 -1.39 -10.46 5.91
N GLU A 348 -1.37 -11.19 4.80
CA GLU A 348 -0.22 -11.35 3.92
C GLU A 348 -0.55 -10.76 2.55
N SER A 349 0.32 -9.92 1.98
CA SER A 349 0.05 -9.31 0.67
C SER A 349 1.31 -8.97 -0.13
N SER A 350 1.16 -8.99 -1.45
CA SER A 350 2.11 -8.44 -2.40
C SER A 350 1.73 -7.01 -2.76
N HIS A 351 2.73 -6.12 -2.80
CA HIS A 351 2.55 -4.69 -3.04
C HIS A 351 3.05 -4.36 -4.44
N LEU A 352 2.16 -4.01 -5.38
CA LEU A 352 2.59 -3.73 -6.76
C LEU A 352 3.53 -2.53 -6.83
N CYS A 353 3.45 -1.59 -5.87
CA CYS A 353 4.40 -0.48 -5.74
C CYS A 353 5.85 -0.91 -5.43
N MET A 354 6.08 -2.15 -4.98
CA MET A 354 7.39 -2.80 -4.83
C MET A 354 7.72 -3.80 -5.95
N VAL A 355 6.70 -4.31 -6.66
CA VAL A 355 6.86 -5.34 -7.72
C VAL A 355 7.09 -4.71 -9.09
N MET A 356 6.21 -3.82 -9.54
CA MET A 356 6.26 -3.25 -10.91
C MET A 356 7.14 -2.01 -11.03
N ARG A 357 7.55 -1.41 -9.90
CA ARG A 357 8.40 -0.21 -9.84
C ARG A 357 9.31 -0.23 -8.60
N GLY A 358 10.19 0.76 -8.50
CA GLY A 358 11.05 0.95 -7.32
C GLY A 358 12.05 -0.20 -7.18
N VAL A 359 11.92 -1.00 -6.13
CA VAL A 359 12.86 -2.09 -5.79
C VAL A 359 12.66 -3.38 -6.61
N GLN A 360 11.54 -3.50 -7.33
CA GLN A 360 11.19 -4.58 -8.25
C GLN A 360 11.41 -5.99 -7.68
N LYS A 361 10.79 -6.29 -6.53
CA LYS A 361 10.89 -7.58 -5.83
C LYS A 361 9.60 -8.40 -5.97
N THR A 362 9.50 -9.14 -7.06
CA THR A 362 8.36 -9.99 -7.44
C THR A 362 7.97 -11.02 -6.38
N SER A 363 8.93 -11.62 -5.68
CA SER A 363 8.69 -12.63 -4.64
C SER A 363 8.49 -12.07 -3.23
N SER A 364 8.41 -10.74 -3.08
CA SER A 364 8.28 -10.11 -1.76
C SER A 364 6.83 -10.13 -1.27
N THR A 365 6.59 -10.74 -0.12
CA THR A 365 5.31 -10.70 0.61
C THR A 365 5.51 -9.97 1.93
N THR A 366 4.57 -9.09 2.27
CA THR A 366 4.53 -8.40 3.56
C THR A 366 3.46 -9.02 4.44
N THR A 367 3.84 -9.49 5.63
CA THR A 367 2.92 -10.04 6.63
C THR A 367 2.76 -9.08 7.81
N THR A 368 1.52 -8.76 8.15
CA THR A 368 1.14 -7.90 9.27
C THR A 368 0.14 -8.64 10.16
N SER A 369 0.06 -8.29 11.44
CA SER A 369 -0.92 -8.90 12.35
C SER A 369 -1.41 -7.93 13.43
N CYS A 370 -2.63 -8.14 13.90
CA CYS A 370 -3.22 -7.45 15.04
C CYS A 370 -3.89 -8.48 15.96
N MET A 371 -3.44 -8.51 17.23
CA MET A 371 -3.96 -9.39 18.27
C MET A 371 -4.62 -8.56 19.37
N LEU A 372 -5.80 -8.95 19.84
CA LEU A 372 -6.64 -8.26 20.84
C LEU A 372 -7.19 -9.25 21.88
N GLY A 373 -7.47 -8.79 23.10
CA GLY A 373 -8.02 -9.63 24.17
C GLY A 373 -7.12 -10.82 24.51
N CYS A 374 -7.72 -12.00 24.70
CA CYS A 374 -7.00 -13.24 25.03
C CYS A 374 -5.94 -13.62 23.97
N MET A 375 -6.15 -13.32 22.68
CA MET A 375 -5.15 -13.52 21.61
C MET A 375 -3.87 -12.69 21.80
N ARG A 376 -3.96 -11.55 22.49
CA ARG A 376 -2.78 -10.75 22.86
C ARG A 376 -2.15 -11.28 24.15
N ALA A 377 -2.97 -11.49 25.18
CA ALA A 377 -2.52 -11.84 26.53
C ALA A 377 -1.94 -13.26 26.63
N SER A 378 -2.56 -14.24 25.96
CA SER A 378 -2.15 -15.64 25.96
C SER A 378 -1.24 -15.96 24.77
N ALA A 379 -0.01 -16.40 25.04
CA ALA A 379 0.88 -16.90 23.99
C ALA A 379 0.34 -18.19 23.36
N LYS A 380 -0.14 -19.14 24.16
CA LYS A 380 -0.68 -20.43 23.70
C LYS A 380 -1.84 -20.27 22.72
N THR A 381 -2.79 -19.39 23.03
CA THR A 381 -3.97 -19.12 22.18
C THR A 381 -3.58 -18.48 20.85
N ARG A 382 -2.55 -17.61 20.86
CA ARG A 382 -1.99 -17.03 19.63
C ARG A 382 -1.22 -18.06 18.79
N GLU A 383 -0.45 -18.92 19.44
CA GLU A 383 0.29 -20.01 18.80
C GLU A 383 -0.66 -21.03 18.16
N GLU A 384 -1.78 -21.36 18.82
CA GLU A 384 -2.85 -22.18 18.27
C GLU A 384 -3.42 -21.59 16.98
N PHE A 385 -3.85 -20.33 17.01
CA PHE A 385 -4.35 -19.62 15.83
C PHE A 385 -3.34 -19.65 14.67
N LEU A 386 -2.09 -19.24 14.91
CA LEU A 386 -1.04 -19.21 13.89
C LEU A 386 -0.69 -20.63 13.37
N SER A 387 -0.79 -21.66 14.21
CA SER A 387 -0.58 -23.05 13.81
C SER A 387 -1.70 -23.58 12.92
N LEU A 388 -2.94 -23.14 13.14
CA LEU A 388 -4.10 -23.53 12.33
C LEU A 388 -4.10 -22.87 10.95
N LEU A 389 -3.56 -21.65 10.81
CA LEU A 389 -3.37 -21.02 9.50
C LEU A 389 -2.46 -21.85 8.59
N ASN A 390 -1.36 -22.39 9.15
CA ASN A 390 -0.36 -23.17 8.43
C ASN A 390 -0.79 -24.60 8.06
N ARG A 391 -1.96 -25.08 8.52
CA ARG A 391 -2.49 -26.38 8.08
C ARG A 391 -3.09 -26.24 6.67
N LYS A 392 -2.46 -26.90 5.69
CA LYS A 392 -3.02 -27.09 4.35
C LYS A 392 -4.10 -28.17 4.36
#